data_AF-A0A0A2B929-F1
#
_entry.id   AF-A0A0A2B929-F1
#
_cell.length_a   1.000
_cell.length_b   1.000
_cell.length_c   1.000
_cell.angle_alpha   90.00
_cell.angle_beta   90.00
_cell.angle_gamma   90.00
#
_symmetry.space_group_name_H-M   'P 1'
#
loop_
_entity.id
_entity.type
_entity.pdbx_description
1 polymer ?
#
loop_
_entity_poly.entity_id
_entity_poly.type
_entity_poly.pdbx_seq_one_letter_code
_entity_poly.pdbx_strand_id
1 'polypeptide(L)'
;MEISSFQSYLIILFVVLIIISIFVFRQFLKTRSEELNLVKFEQKGLDSLSQATELYEFGSIQIKKRLYSEATKTFLKAIENYENEPDEAKAIINNALGFSYAAQNEFKKAIKYYNFAIKSLPEYPIALNNLASAQQRLLEYDLAYATYQKVLVIDPKNKTAIKKSKELEKRNNYKPYKGIKDKGF
;
A
#
# COMPACT_ATOMS: atom_id res chain seq x y z
N MET A 1 -46.81 17.72 22.82
CA MET A 1 -45.69 18.05 23.72
C MET A 1 -44.58 18.56 22.83
N GLU A 2 -44.39 19.88 22.76
CA GLU A 2 -43.34 20.48 21.91
C GLU A 2 -41.98 20.22 22.55
N ILE A 3 -41.07 19.63 21.78
CA ILE A 3 -39.70 19.38 22.21
C ILE A 3 -38.99 20.73 22.23
N SER A 4 -38.47 21.13 23.40
CA SER A 4 -37.74 22.40 23.49
C SER A 4 -36.44 22.33 22.68
N SER A 5 -35.95 23.48 22.20
CA SER A 5 -34.68 23.57 21.47
C SER A 5 -33.51 22.91 22.23
N PHE A 6 -33.52 23.00 23.55
CA PHE A 6 -32.58 22.33 24.44
C PHE A 6 -32.72 20.79 24.42
N GLN A 7 -33.94 20.26 24.46
CA GLN A 7 -34.19 18.83 24.38
C GLN A 7 -33.81 18.26 23.02
N SER A 8 -34.09 18.97 21.93
CA SER A 8 -33.65 18.59 20.57
C SER A 8 -32.12 18.51 20.49
N TYR A 9 -31.41 19.47 21.07
CA TYR A 9 -29.94 19.45 21.13
C TYR A 9 -29.41 18.22 21.88
N LEU A 10 -29.97 17.90 23.03
CA LEU A 10 -29.55 16.73 23.81
C LEU A 10 -29.78 15.41 23.06
N ILE A 11 -30.91 15.28 22.36
CA ILE A 11 -31.20 14.09 21.55
C ILE A 11 -30.19 13.94 20.41
N ILE A 12 -29.91 15.04 19.69
CA ILE A 12 -28.92 15.04 18.61
C ILE A 12 -27.53 14.66 19.15
N LEU A 13 -27.11 15.27 20.26
CA LEU A 13 -25.83 14.96 20.90
C LEU A 13 -25.75 13.49 21.32
N PHE A 14 -26.82 12.96 21.91
CA PHE A 14 -26.88 11.56 22.33
C PHE A 14 -26.77 10.59 21.15
N VAL A 15 -27.48 10.87 20.05
CA VAL A 15 -27.38 10.09 18.81
C VAL A 15 -25.96 10.14 18.24
N VAL A 16 -25.33 11.32 18.21
CA VAL A 16 -23.95 11.48 17.75
C VAL A 16 -22.97 10.67 18.62
N LEU A 17 -23.13 10.71 19.94
CA LEU A 17 -22.30 9.94 20.87
C LEU A 17 -22.45 8.42 20.67
N ILE A 18 -23.67 7.93 20.41
CA ILE A 18 -23.91 6.52 20.08
C ILE A 18 -23.19 6.14 18.78
N ILE A 19 -23.30 6.97 17.74
CA ILE A 19 -22.64 6.70 16.45
C ILE A 19 -21.11 6.64 16.62
N ILE A 20 -20.54 7.61 17.35
CA ILE A 20 -19.10 7.64 17.67
C ILE A 20 -18.71 6.40 18.48
N SER A 21 -19.49 6.03 19.49
CA SER A 21 -19.23 4.86 20.33
C SER A 21 -19.21 3.56 19.51
N ILE A 22 -20.19 3.36 18.62
CA ILE A 22 -20.23 2.19 17.72
C ILE A 22 -19.02 2.19 16.78
N PHE A 23 -18.65 3.35 16.23
CA PHE A 23 -17.49 3.47 15.35
C PHE A 23 -16.18 3.10 16.07
N VAL A 24 -15.95 3.68 17.25
CA VAL A 24 -14.77 3.39 18.09
C VAL A 24 -14.74 1.92 18.51
N PHE A 25 -15.88 1.37 18.92
CA PHE A 25 -15.98 -0.04 19.31
C PHE A 25 -15.65 -0.98 18.15
N ARG A 26 -16.19 -0.72 16.95
CA ARG A 26 -15.84 -1.49 15.75
C ARG A 26 -14.35 -1.40 15.42
N GLN A 27 -13.77 -0.21 15.53
CA GLN A 27 -12.34 -0.01 15.31
C GLN A 27 -11.49 -0.76 16.35
N PHE A 28 -11.89 -0.74 17.62
CA PHE A 28 -11.24 -1.47 18.70
C PHE A 28 -11.24 -2.99 18.44
N LEU A 29 -12.40 -3.56 18.10
CA LEU A 29 -12.52 -4.98 17.77
C LEU A 29 -11.63 -5.37 16.59
N LYS A 30 -11.58 -4.54 15.55
CA LYS A 30 -10.71 -4.76 14.39
C LYS A 30 -9.22 -4.77 14.79
N THR A 31 -8.78 -3.78 15.55
CA THR A 31 -7.39 -3.68 16.02
C THR A 31 -7.00 -4.90 16.87
N ARG A 32 -7.89 -5.33 17.77
CA ARG A 32 -7.67 -6.50 18.63
C ARG A 32 -7.58 -7.79 17.82
N SER A 33 -8.41 -7.96 16.79
CA SER A 33 -8.34 -9.13 15.92
C SER A 33 -7.00 -9.21 15.18
N GLU A 34 -6.48 -8.08 14.69
CA GLU A 34 -5.16 -8.03 14.03
C GLU A 34 -4.02 -8.35 15.01
N GLU A 35 -4.11 -7.92 16.27
CA GLU A 35 -3.14 -8.24 17.32
C GLU A 35 -3.14 -9.73 17.68
N LEU A 36 -4.33 -10.34 17.80
CA LEU A 36 -4.44 -11.77 18.05
C LEU A 36 -3.85 -12.60 16.90
N ASN A 37 -4.10 -12.19 15.65
CA ASN A 37 -3.50 -12.86 14.49
C ASN A 37 -1.98 -12.71 14.48
N LEU A 38 -1.46 -11.52 14.81
CA LEU A 38 -0.03 -11.29 14.93
C LEU A 38 0.61 -12.23 15.97
N VAL A 39 0.05 -12.28 17.18
CA VAL A 39 0.53 -13.16 18.26
C VAL A 39 0.47 -14.62 17.84
N LYS A 40 -0.57 -15.04 17.11
CA LYS A 40 -0.67 -16.42 16.60
C LYS A 40 0.47 -16.76 15.65
N PHE A 41 0.84 -15.85 14.73
CA PHE A 41 1.99 -16.06 13.84
C PHE A 41 3.32 -16.06 14.61
N GLU A 42 3.47 -15.16 15.58
CA GLU A 42 4.67 -15.11 16.44
C GLU A 42 4.83 -16.39 17.27
N GLN A 43 3.75 -16.94 17.83
CA GLN A 43 3.75 -18.20 18.58
C GLN A 43 4.09 -19.40 17.70
N LYS A 44 3.60 -19.44 16.46
CA LYS A 44 4.01 -20.46 15.48
C LYS A 44 5.51 -20.37 15.19
N GLY A 45 6.08 -19.17 15.28
CA GLY A 45 7.47 -18.89 14.95
C GLY A 45 7.68 -18.85 13.45
N LEU A 46 8.54 -17.93 12.99
CA LEU A 46 8.79 -17.74 11.56
C LEU A 46 9.26 -19.03 10.88
N ASP A 47 10.04 -19.86 11.58
CA ASP A 47 10.62 -21.10 11.06
C ASP A 47 9.59 -22.14 10.64
N SER A 48 8.43 -22.20 11.31
CA SER A 48 7.37 -23.15 10.98
C SER A 48 6.53 -22.74 9.76
N LEU A 49 6.58 -21.46 9.37
CA LEU A 49 5.87 -20.93 8.21
C LEU A 49 6.67 -21.26 6.94
N SER A 50 6.10 -22.08 6.06
CA SER A 50 6.74 -22.49 4.80
C SER A 50 5.99 -22.02 3.56
N GLN A 51 4.68 -21.74 3.65
CA GLN A 51 3.90 -21.29 2.51
C GLN A 51 4.11 -19.78 2.29
N ALA A 52 4.41 -19.39 1.05
CA ALA A 52 4.62 -17.99 0.68
C ALA A 52 3.39 -17.13 0.95
N THR A 53 2.19 -17.69 0.74
CA THR A 53 0.92 -17.02 1.07
C THR A 53 0.77 -16.73 2.57
N GLU A 54 1.08 -17.70 3.44
CA GLU A 54 1.00 -17.51 4.90
C GLU A 54 2.03 -16.48 5.38
N LEU A 55 3.25 -16.55 4.85
CA LEU A 55 4.31 -15.56 5.10
C LEU A 55 3.90 -14.16 4.62
N TYR A 56 3.24 -14.06 3.47
CA TYR A 56 2.72 -12.79 2.96
C TYR A 56 1.65 -12.19 3.89
N GLU A 57 0.72 -13.00 4.39
CA GLU A 57 -0.30 -12.56 5.36
C GLU A 57 0.35 -12.04 6.64
N PHE A 58 1.31 -12.77 7.19
CA PHE A 58 2.04 -12.37 8.39
C PHE A 58 2.80 -11.04 8.17
N GLY A 59 3.56 -10.94 7.08
CA GLY A 59 4.28 -9.71 6.71
C GLY A 59 3.34 -8.52 6.49
N SER A 60 2.15 -8.76 5.95
CA SER A 60 1.14 -7.72 5.74
C SER A 60 0.58 -7.17 7.06
N ILE A 61 0.40 -8.03 8.08
CA ILE A 61 0.03 -7.60 9.43
C ILE A 61 1.14 -6.77 10.06
N GLN A 62 2.40 -7.19 9.91
CA GLN A 62 3.56 -6.43 10.38
C GLN A 62 3.65 -5.04 9.74
N ILE A 63 3.41 -4.92 8.42
CA ILE A 63 3.31 -3.62 7.74
C ILE A 63 2.23 -2.74 8.39
N LYS A 64 1.02 -3.26 8.63
CA LYS A 64 -0.08 -2.49 9.25
C LYS A 64 0.30 -1.95 10.64
N LYS A 65 1.08 -2.72 11.39
CA LYS A 65 1.63 -2.33 12.70
C LYS A 65 2.91 -1.51 12.61
N ARG A 66 3.37 -1.19 11.39
CA ARG A 66 4.60 -0.43 11.10
C ARG A 66 5.89 -1.12 11.55
N LEU A 67 5.84 -2.43 11.72
CA LEU A 67 6.97 -3.31 12.06
C LEU A 67 7.75 -3.65 10.77
N TYR A 68 8.36 -2.64 10.14
CA TYR A 68 8.90 -2.78 8.80
C TYR A 68 10.14 -3.68 8.73
N SER A 69 10.96 -3.69 9.78
CA SER A 69 12.15 -4.54 9.85
C SER A 69 11.77 -6.02 9.93
N GLU A 70 10.78 -6.33 10.76
CA GLU A 70 10.19 -7.65 10.93
C GLU A 70 9.50 -8.09 9.63
N ALA A 71 8.70 -7.21 9.03
CA ALA A 71 8.06 -7.45 7.73
C ALA A 71 9.08 -7.79 6.64
N THR A 72 10.21 -7.07 6.58
CA THR A 72 11.30 -7.38 5.65
C THR A 72 11.81 -8.81 5.83
N LYS A 73 12.07 -9.25 7.08
CA LYS A 73 12.53 -10.62 7.35
C LYS A 73 11.50 -11.66 6.90
N THR A 74 10.22 -11.44 7.21
CA THR A 74 9.13 -12.32 6.83
C THR A 74 8.97 -12.44 5.32
N PHE A 75 8.99 -11.33 4.58
CA PHE A 75 8.87 -11.35 3.12
C PHE A 75 10.10 -11.91 2.42
N LEU A 76 11.31 -11.75 2.98
CA LEU A 76 12.49 -12.43 2.46
C LEU A 76 12.31 -13.95 2.53
N LYS A 77 11.77 -14.47 3.64
CA LYS A 77 11.41 -15.89 3.74
C LYS A 77 10.28 -16.28 2.76
N ALA A 78 9.31 -15.39 2.51
CA ALA A 78 8.27 -15.65 1.51
C ALA A 78 8.87 -15.87 0.11
N ILE A 79 9.86 -15.05 -0.26
CA ILE A 79 10.58 -15.16 -1.55
C ILE A 79 11.34 -16.48 -1.67
N GLU A 80 11.88 -17.03 -0.58
CA GLU A 80 12.54 -18.34 -0.60
C GLU A 80 11.58 -19.49 -0.96
N ASN A 81 10.27 -19.30 -0.75
CA ASN A 81 9.26 -20.35 -0.89
C ASN A 81 8.22 -20.10 -1.99
N TYR A 82 8.33 -18.99 -2.74
CA TYR A 82 7.30 -18.58 -3.70
C TYR A 82 7.54 -19.03 -5.15
N GLU A 83 8.53 -19.89 -5.42
CA GLU A 83 8.95 -20.22 -6.79
C GLU A 83 7.81 -20.83 -7.61
N ASN A 84 6.96 -21.62 -6.95
CA ASN A 84 5.78 -22.26 -7.56
C ASN A 84 4.51 -21.40 -7.48
N GLU A 85 4.58 -20.21 -6.91
CA GLU A 85 3.44 -19.30 -6.83
C GLU A 85 3.15 -18.64 -8.19
N PRO A 86 1.90 -18.23 -8.46
CA PRO A 86 1.56 -17.46 -9.65
C PRO A 86 2.36 -16.15 -9.74
N ASP A 87 2.60 -15.68 -10.95
CA ASP A 87 3.36 -14.43 -11.17
C ASP A 87 2.73 -13.22 -10.48
N GLU A 88 1.40 -13.18 -10.37
CA GLU A 88 0.69 -12.15 -9.61
C GLU A 88 1.07 -12.19 -8.11
N ALA A 89 1.10 -13.38 -7.50
CA ALA A 89 1.49 -13.54 -6.10
C ALA A 89 2.96 -13.17 -5.88
N LYS A 90 3.86 -13.58 -6.79
CA LYS A 90 5.27 -13.15 -6.80
C LYS A 90 5.40 -11.63 -6.88
N ALA A 91 4.59 -10.98 -7.73
CA ALA A 91 4.59 -9.53 -7.87
C ALA A 91 4.13 -8.83 -6.60
N ILE A 92 3.06 -9.32 -5.97
CA ILE A 92 2.51 -8.80 -4.72
C ILE A 92 3.55 -8.90 -3.58
N ILE A 93 4.19 -10.06 -3.42
CA ILE A 93 5.22 -10.30 -2.38
C ILE A 93 6.44 -9.38 -2.59
N ASN A 94 6.96 -9.30 -3.81
CA ASN A 94 8.09 -8.42 -4.14
C ASN A 94 7.74 -6.94 -3.89
N ASN A 95 6.52 -6.51 -4.25
CA ASN A 95 6.08 -5.14 -3.98
C ASN A 95 5.96 -4.87 -2.47
N ALA A 96 5.45 -5.82 -1.69
CA ALA A 96 5.35 -5.67 -0.23
C ALA A 96 6.74 -5.59 0.44
N LEU A 97 7.70 -6.42 0.00
CA LEU A 97 9.09 -6.34 0.46
C LEU A 97 9.73 -4.99 0.07
N GLY A 98 9.53 -4.54 -1.17
CA GLY A 98 9.99 -3.23 -1.62
C GLY A 98 9.42 -2.10 -0.75
N PHE A 99 8.13 -2.17 -0.40
CA PHE A 99 7.48 -1.23 0.52
C PHE A 99 8.12 -1.23 1.90
N SER A 100 8.37 -2.39 2.49
CA SER A 100 9.05 -2.49 3.79
C SER A 100 10.44 -1.86 3.77
N TYR A 101 11.22 -2.04 2.69
CA TYR A 101 12.50 -1.34 2.53
C TYR A 101 12.34 0.17 2.37
N ALA A 102 11.37 0.63 1.56
CA ALA A 102 11.13 2.06 1.37
C ALA A 102 10.73 2.75 2.69
N ALA A 103 9.94 2.08 3.52
CA ALA A 103 9.54 2.58 4.84
C ALA A 103 10.73 2.70 5.82
N GLN A 104 11.80 1.94 5.59
CA GLN A 104 13.09 2.03 6.29
C GLN A 104 14.07 3.01 5.62
N ASN A 105 13.63 3.79 4.63
CA ASN A 105 14.44 4.67 3.79
C ASN A 105 15.51 3.96 2.95
N GLU A 106 15.42 2.64 2.78
CA GLU A 106 16.32 1.85 1.94
C GLU A 106 15.87 1.84 0.47
N PHE A 107 15.78 3.03 -0.14
CA PHE A 107 15.13 3.22 -1.45
C PHE A 107 15.79 2.43 -2.58
N LYS A 108 17.11 2.22 -2.57
CA LYS A 108 17.80 1.39 -3.58
C LYS A 108 17.36 -0.07 -3.54
N LYS A 109 17.19 -0.64 -2.33
CA LYS A 109 16.66 -2.00 -2.16
C LYS A 109 15.19 -2.04 -2.55
N ALA A 110 14.41 -1.03 -2.15
CA ALA A 110 13.01 -0.92 -2.55
C ALA A 110 12.84 -0.96 -4.08
N ILE A 111 13.61 -0.15 -4.82
CA ILE A 111 13.62 -0.13 -6.29
C ILE A 111 13.92 -1.51 -6.88
N LYS A 112 14.92 -2.24 -6.34
CA LYS A 112 15.25 -3.60 -6.78
C LYS A 112 14.02 -4.51 -6.70
N TYR A 113 13.33 -4.54 -5.57
CA TYR A 113 12.18 -5.40 -5.37
C TYR A 113 10.92 -4.92 -6.11
N TYR A 114 10.71 -3.62 -6.28
CA TYR A 114 9.66 -3.13 -7.18
C TYR A 114 9.90 -3.53 -8.63
N ASN A 115 11.15 -3.51 -9.10
CA ASN A 115 11.49 -3.99 -10.44
C ASN A 115 11.26 -5.50 -10.58
N PHE A 116 11.52 -6.31 -9.55
CA PHE A 116 11.14 -7.72 -9.55
C PHE A 116 9.61 -7.90 -9.60
N ALA A 117 8.85 -7.08 -8.86
CA ALA A 117 7.39 -7.11 -8.94
C ALA A 117 6.89 -6.80 -10.36
N ILE A 118 7.44 -5.77 -11.01
CA ILE A 118 7.10 -5.37 -12.38
C ILE A 118 7.57 -6.41 -13.41
N LYS A 119 8.67 -7.14 -13.13
CA LYS A 119 9.11 -8.24 -13.99
C LYS A 119 8.11 -9.40 -13.99
N SER A 120 7.53 -9.72 -12.83
CA SER A 120 6.49 -10.75 -12.71
C SER A 120 5.13 -10.26 -13.24
N LEU A 121 4.77 -9.00 -12.98
CA LEU A 121 3.53 -8.39 -13.46
C LEU A 121 3.80 -6.99 -14.05
N PRO A 122 4.03 -6.88 -15.37
CA PRO A 122 4.39 -5.61 -16.02
C PRO A 122 3.34 -4.52 -15.86
N GLU A 123 2.07 -4.90 -15.86
CA GLU A 123 0.93 -3.98 -15.71
C GLU A 123 0.44 -3.92 -14.26
N TYR A 124 1.36 -3.62 -13.32
CA TYR A 124 1.04 -3.48 -11.90
C TYR A 124 1.13 -2.02 -11.41
N PRO A 125 0.04 -1.22 -11.50
CA PRO A 125 0.06 0.20 -11.16
C PRO A 125 0.55 0.51 -9.74
N ILE A 126 0.31 -0.39 -8.78
CA ILE A 126 0.75 -0.21 -7.38
C ILE A 126 2.28 -0.25 -7.29
N ALA A 127 2.92 -1.26 -7.87
CA ALA A 127 4.38 -1.37 -7.88
C ALA A 127 5.05 -0.24 -8.69
N LEU A 128 4.46 0.15 -9.82
CA LEU A 128 4.96 1.28 -10.62
C LEU A 128 4.88 2.61 -9.86
N ASN A 129 3.78 2.88 -9.15
CA ASN A 129 3.67 4.06 -8.30
C ASN A 129 4.70 4.07 -7.16
N ASN A 130 4.92 2.91 -6.54
CA ASN A 130 5.89 2.76 -5.47
C ASN A 130 7.34 2.93 -5.99
N LEU A 131 7.64 2.36 -7.15
CA LEU A 131 8.91 2.55 -7.87
C LEU A 131 9.16 4.04 -8.15
N ALA A 132 8.21 4.71 -8.76
CA ALA A 132 8.32 6.14 -9.08
C ALA A 132 8.54 6.98 -7.82
N SER A 133 7.82 6.67 -6.74
CA SER A 133 8.00 7.33 -5.44
C SER A 133 9.42 7.13 -4.89
N ALA A 134 9.95 5.90 -4.92
CA ALA A 134 11.31 5.62 -4.48
C ALA A 134 12.37 6.33 -5.35
N GLN A 135 12.16 6.40 -6.68
CA GLN A 135 13.00 7.19 -7.60
C GLN A 135 12.99 8.68 -7.23
N GLN A 136 11.83 9.26 -6.93
CA GLN A 136 11.76 10.66 -6.46
C GLN A 136 12.55 10.88 -5.17
N ARG A 137 12.53 9.92 -4.23
CA ARG A 137 13.27 10.00 -2.96
C ARG A 137 14.79 9.95 -3.17
N LEU A 138 15.23 9.33 -4.26
CA LEU A 138 16.63 9.35 -4.72
C LEU A 138 16.96 10.52 -5.65
N LEU A 139 16.05 11.49 -5.82
CA LEU A 139 16.19 12.64 -6.71
C LEU A 139 16.28 12.29 -8.21
N GLU A 140 15.90 11.07 -8.59
CA GLU A 140 15.87 10.58 -9.97
C GLU A 140 14.58 11.04 -10.68
N TYR A 141 14.41 12.35 -10.82
CA TYR A 141 13.13 12.96 -11.24
C TYR A 141 12.69 12.60 -12.66
N ASP A 142 13.63 12.47 -13.60
CA ASP A 142 13.34 12.07 -14.98
C ASP A 142 12.75 10.65 -15.03
N LEU A 143 13.39 9.72 -14.31
CA LEU A 143 12.95 8.33 -14.20
C LEU A 143 11.61 8.25 -13.47
N ALA A 144 11.46 8.95 -12.35
CA ALA A 144 10.21 8.98 -11.61
C ALA A 144 9.05 9.51 -12.48
N TYR A 145 9.28 10.59 -13.23
CA TYR A 145 8.28 11.13 -14.15
C TYR A 145 7.89 10.08 -15.18
N ALA A 146 8.85 9.47 -15.88
CA ALA A 146 8.59 8.43 -16.88
C ALA A 146 7.83 7.23 -16.28
N THR A 147 8.17 6.81 -15.05
CA THR A 147 7.46 5.72 -14.36
C THR A 147 6.03 6.12 -14.01
N TYR A 148 5.76 7.33 -13.53
CA TYR A 148 4.39 7.82 -13.33
C TYR A 148 3.60 7.91 -14.64
N GLN A 149 4.25 8.28 -15.75
CA GLN A 149 3.59 8.25 -17.07
C GLN A 149 3.14 6.84 -17.44
N LYS A 150 3.97 5.81 -17.18
CA LYS A 150 3.57 4.40 -17.40
C LYS A 150 2.34 4.02 -16.57
N VAL A 151 2.25 4.47 -15.31
CA VAL A 151 1.04 4.26 -14.49
C VAL A 151 -0.19 4.86 -15.17
N LEU A 152 -0.08 6.06 -15.72
CA LEU A 152 -1.20 6.75 -16.38
C LEU A 152 -1.60 6.16 -17.74
N VAL A 153 -0.71 5.40 -18.37
CA VAL A 153 -1.05 4.59 -19.55
C VAL A 153 -1.93 3.41 -19.15
N ILE A 154 -1.62 2.74 -18.03
CA ILE A 154 -2.35 1.55 -17.55
C ILE A 154 -3.64 1.94 -16.81
N ASP A 155 -3.56 2.94 -15.94
CA ASP A 155 -4.66 3.49 -15.14
C ASP A 155 -4.70 5.03 -15.30
N PRO A 156 -5.40 5.54 -16.33
CA PRO A 156 -5.51 6.97 -16.58
C PRO A 156 -6.16 7.78 -15.45
N LYS A 157 -6.87 7.12 -14.51
CA LYS A 157 -7.56 7.77 -13.38
C LYS A 157 -6.76 7.67 -12.08
N ASN A 158 -5.52 7.19 -12.13
CA ASN A 158 -4.67 7.02 -10.96
C ASN A 158 -4.33 8.35 -10.29
N LYS A 159 -5.01 8.67 -9.18
CA LYS A 159 -4.87 9.97 -8.49
C LYS A 159 -3.43 10.25 -8.04
N THR A 160 -2.69 9.23 -7.59
CA THR A 160 -1.30 9.37 -7.14
C THR A 160 -0.41 9.77 -8.30
N ALA A 161 -0.46 9.03 -9.41
CA ALA A 161 0.35 9.33 -10.58
C ALA A 161 -0.02 10.68 -11.22
N ILE A 162 -1.30 11.06 -11.28
CA ILE A 162 -1.72 12.39 -11.77
C ILE A 162 -1.12 13.50 -10.91
N LYS A 163 -1.26 13.39 -9.58
CA LYS A 163 -0.74 14.40 -8.66
C LYS A 163 0.79 14.52 -8.77
N LYS A 164 1.49 13.39 -8.79
CA LYS A 164 2.96 13.35 -8.77
C LYS A 164 3.60 13.71 -10.10
N SER A 165 3.03 13.30 -11.23
CA SER A 165 3.47 13.75 -12.56
C SER A 165 3.34 15.26 -12.70
N LYS A 166 2.20 15.84 -12.31
CA LYS A 166 1.98 17.31 -12.33
C LYS A 166 2.94 18.07 -11.42
N GLU A 167 3.29 17.50 -10.26
CA GLU A 167 4.31 18.07 -9.35
C GLU A 167 5.69 18.12 -10.04
N LEU A 168 6.07 17.06 -10.73
CA LEU A 168 7.35 16.95 -11.45
C LEU A 168 7.40 17.83 -12.71
N GLU A 169 6.30 17.93 -13.46
CA GLU A 169 6.18 18.83 -14.63
C GLU A 169 6.49 20.28 -14.25
N LYS A 170 5.89 20.76 -13.16
CA LYS A 170 6.13 22.12 -12.66
C LYS A 170 7.58 22.36 -12.26
N ARG A 171 8.27 21.31 -11.82
CA ARG A 171 9.65 21.41 -11.35
C ARG A 171 10.65 21.48 -12.50
N ASN A 172 10.45 20.67 -13.54
CA ASN A 172 11.47 20.40 -14.56
C ASN A 172 10.97 20.63 -16.00
N ASN A 173 9.83 21.30 -16.19
CA ASN A 173 9.23 21.63 -17.49
C ASN A 173 8.98 20.41 -18.40
N TYR A 174 8.60 19.26 -17.83
CA TYR A 174 8.22 18.08 -18.62
C TYR A 174 6.91 18.31 -19.41
N LYS A 175 6.76 17.60 -20.54
CA LYS A 175 5.53 17.66 -21.35
C LYS A 175 4.43 16.79 -20.71
N PRO A 176 3.21 17.34 -20.47
CA PRO A 176 2.18 16.64 -19.73
C PRO A 176 1.64 15.39 -20.42
N TYR A 177 1.28 14.39 -19.59
CA TYR A 177 0.49 13.25 -20.06
C TYR A 177 -0.85 13.75 -20.57
N LYS A 178 -1.14 13.56 -21.86
CA LYS A 178 -2.41 14.03 -22.44
C LYS A 178 -3.58 13.07 -22.21
N GLY A 179 -3.35 11.88 -21.66
CA GLY A 179 -4.36 10.82 -21.61
C GLY A 179 -4.76 10.37 -23.00
N ILE A 180 -5.06 9.09 -23.18
CA ILE A 180 -5.91 8.71 -24.30
C ILE A 180 -7.28 9.30 -23.95
N LYS A 181 -7.67 10.41 -24.59
CA LYS A 181 -9.08 10.83 -24.58
C LYS A 181 -9.87 9.61 -25.00
N ASP A 182 -10.83 9.20 -24.17
CA ASP A 182 -11.80 8.14 -24.46
C ASP A 182 -12.05 8.09 -25.96
N LYS A 183 -11.63 6.99 -26.60
CA LYS A 183 -12.22 6.64 -27.88
C LYS A 183 -13.65 6.27 -27.52
N GLY A 184 -14.53 7.26 -27.63
CA GLY A 184 -15.96 7.07 -27.51
C GLY A 184 -16.37 5.87 -28.34
N PHE A 185 -17.06 4.96 -27.68
CA PHE A 185 -18.06 4.13 -28.32
C PHE A 185 -19.41 4.83 -28.11
#